data_AF-W5SWA1-F1
#
_entry.id   AF-W5SWA1-F1
#
_cell.length_a   1.000
_cell.length_b   1.000
_cell.length_c   1.000
_cell.angle_alpha   90.00
_cell.angle_beta   90.00
_cell.angle_gamma   90.00
#
_symmetry.space_group_name_H-M   'P 1'
#
loop_
_entity.id
_entity.type
_entity.pdbx_description
1 polymer ?
#
loop_
_entity_poly.entity_id
_entity_poly.type
_entity_poly.pdbx_seq_one_letter_code
_entity_poly.pdbx_strand_id
1 'polypeptide(L)'
;MIGKYTNALNALLVLLLLMLMLPVISCDSKRDPHVGGRKPPGTSTLIRNRRREPVNGVVGFNVLKGGTTDVIHTETPNKRPKKAPIIEERISRLVHSLGLPDHDVSLIIYVLDVLTDDRDLMSIGAEVRDEISSLEQLESAKSNDLRGMIDTVRAVLVAKTEADGAINGVSQPELKKSFRDDLNRRELQFKRELKLQVGPLSWPEDFLAKLDLLKKSYMDDFASIKSQASNANRNIEDLDGTIGKVLRSIRDIVTKPNDGGPNLPVLSDVSFDIFWKRLNAHQLSEVVALCHEIESIILGMPVVVNQVNEKISLKELNGLFDRVRNELYPIGLKKLCSNFINFEYYKNELAESKAKFNGVLNIFKAVVSGETIYRELRDDDRRLIDDVRDFIVNVKYDVYDDPDKPFKFHYEYDFLLGFYGLEVMKKLRTDALREFFDVRKQAQIAVASVSDSEKRQKLEGRLKDLEPRAVSFMRKAVERGSTYFDSLENTNNMIANISNEDVVKEFLAIKTEAADKGY
;
A
#
# COMPACT_ATOMS: atom_id res chain seq x y z
N MET A 1 -14.22 -52.36 35.03
CA MET A 1 -13.78 -51.28 35.96
C MET A 1 -13.46 -49.94 35.25
N ILE A 2 -13.98 -49.67 34.04
CA ILE A 2 -13.66 -48.42 33.29
C ILE A 2 -14.82 -47.38 33.35
N GLY A 3 -16.05 -47.80 33.69
CA GLY A 3 -17.22 -46.91 33.66
C GLY A 3 -17.42 -45.96 34.87
N LYS A 4 -16.62 -46.08 35.95
CA LYS A 4 -16.76 -45.22 37.14
C LYS A 4 -15.88 -43.96 37.11
N TYR A 5 -14.86 -43.91 36.25
CA TYR A 5 -13.93 -42.77 36.15
C TYR A 5 -14.36 -41.72 35.12
N THR A 6 -15.19 -42.08 34.15
CA THR A 6 -15.70 -41.16 33.12
C THR A 6 -16.66 -40.12 33.69
N ASN A 7 -17.46 -40.47 34.70
CA ASN A 7 -18.40 -39.54 35.31
C ASN A 7 -17.70 -38.51 36.22
N ALA A 8 -16.61 -38.90 36.89
CA ALA A 8 -15.81 -37.98 37.70
C ALA A 8 -15.04 -36.99 36.81
N LEU A 9 -14.51 -37.44 35.67
CA LEU A 9 -13.79 -36.58 34.72
C LEU A 9 -14.74 -35.55 34.07
N ASN A 10 -15.94 -35.97 33.67
CA ASN A 10 -16.94 -35.08 33.09
C ASN A 10 -17.46 -34.06 34.10
N ALA A 11 -17.65 -34.44 35.37
CA ALA A 11 -18.03 -33.51 36.43
C ALA A 11 -16.94 -32.45 36.68
N LEU A 12 -15.66 -32.86 36.65
CA LEU A 12 -14.53 -31.95 36.81
C LEU A 12 -14.39 -30.97 35.63
N LEU A 13 -14.65 -31.44 34.40
CA LEU A 13 -14.61 -30.61 33.19
C LEU A 13 -15.71 -29.53 33.19
N VAL A 14 -16.91 -29.87 33.65
CA VAL A 14 -18.03 -28.92 33.78
C VAL A 14 -17.76 -27.87 34.86
N LEU A 15 -17.13 -28.26 35.97
CA LEU A 15 -16.76 -27.33 37.05
C LEU A 15 -15.66 -26.36 36.62
N LEU A 16 -14.70 -26.82 35.79
CA LEU A 16 -13.64 -25.99 35.20
C LEU A 16 -14.21 -24.98 34.18
N LEU A 17 -15.18 -25.40 33.38
CA LEU A 17 -15.87 -24.52 32.43
C LEU A 17 -16.75 -23.46 33.14
N LEU A 18 -17.35 -23.80 34.28
CA LEU A 18 -18.12 -22.85 35.10
C LEU A 18 -17.23 -21.82 35.79
N MET A 19 -16.00 -22.18 36.19
CA MET A 19 -15.05 -21.24 36.77
C MET A 19 -14.45 -20.26 35.74
N LEU A 20 -14.39 -20.65 34.47
CA LEU A 20 -13.91 -19.78 33.38
C LEU A 20 -14.95 -18.76 32.88
N MET A 21 -16.22 -18.91 33.26
CA MET A 21 -17.33 -18.05 32.81
C MET A 21 -17.71 -16.95 33.82
N LEU A 22 -16.98 -16.80 34.94
CA LEU A 22 -17.20 -15.70 35.87
C LEU A 22 -16.36 -14.47 35.47
N PRO A 23 -16.97 -13.32 35.12
CA PRO A 23 -16.23 -12.09 34.87
C PRO A 23 -15.61 -11.57 36.17
N VAL A 24 -14.28 -11.38 36.13
CA VAL A 24 -13.50 -10.70 37.16
C VAL A 24 -14.00 -9.26 37.27
N ILE A 25 -14.83 -9.00 38.28
CA ILE A 25 -15.00 -7.69 38.86
C ILE A 25 -13.76 -7.46 39.74
N SER A 26 -12.79 -6.70 39.23
CA SER A 26 -11.77 -6.11 40.10
C SER A 26 -12.07 -4.63 40.27
N CYS A 27 -12.45 -4.31 41.49
CA CYS A 27 -12.24 -3.01 42.11
C CYS A 27 -10.78 -2.58 41.89
N ASP A 28 -10.57 -1.29 41.61
CA ASP A 28 -9.39 -0.64 42.16
C ASP A 28 -9.68 0.79 42.58
N SER A 29 -9.05 1.15 43.69
CA SER A 29 -9.37 2.28 44.54
C SER A 29 -8.32 3.39 44.41
N LYS A 30 -8.80 4.64 44.35
CA LYS A 30 -8.20 5.89 44.87
C LYS A 30 -6.66 6.04 44.84
N ARG A 31 -6.18 6.99 44.02
CA ARG A 31 -5.38 8.13 44.48
C ARG A 31 -5.45 9.31 43.49
N ASP A 32 -5.39 10.49 44.08
CA ASP A 32 -5.85 11.81 43.64
C ASP A 32 -4.61 12.72 43.29
N PRO A 33 -4.70 14.07 43.15
CA PRO A 33 -4.82 14.80 41.88
C PRO A 33 -3.66 15.78 41.59
N HIS A 34 -3.82 16.51 40.47
CA HIS A 34 -3.04 17.67 39.97
C HIS A 34 -1.78 17.36 39.15
N VAL A 35 -1.80 17.72 37.85
CA VAL A 35 -1.12 18.91 37.29
C VAL A 35 -1.46 19.02 35.79
N GLY A 36 -1.85 20.23 35.34
CA GLY A 36 -1.45 20.73 34.02
C GLY A 36 -2.39 20.48 32.84
N GLY A 37 -3.46 21.26 32.74
CA GLY A 37 -4.25 21.36 31.52
C GLY A 37 -3.51 22.09 30.39
N ARG A 38 -3.57 21.53 29.18
CA ARG A 38 -3.49 22.27 27.90
C ARG A 38 -4.41 21.59 26.89
N LYS A 39 -5.58 22.20 26.65
CA LYS A 39 -6.40 21.95 25.46
C LYS A 39 -5.80 22.71 24.27
N PRO A 40 -5.74 22.13 23.06
CA PRO A 40 -5.63 22.91 21.84
C PRO A 40 -7.00 23.50 21.44
N PRO A 41 -7.04 24.66 20.77
CA PRO A 41 -8.27 25.40 20.52
C PRO A 41 -9.11 24.76 19.43
N GLY A 42 -10.38 24.53 19.74
CA GLY A 42 -11.43 24.29 18.76
C GLY A 42 -11.86 25.61 18.12
N THR A 43 -11.79 25.68 16.80
CA THR A 43 -12.46 26.69 15.99
C THR A 43 -13.92 26.28 15.81
N SER A 44 -14.79 26.87 16.65
CA SER A 44 -16.23 26.92 16.43
C SER A 44 -16.57 28.27 15.82
N THR A 45 -16.85 28.29 14.52
CA THR A 45 -17.64 29.35 13.89
C THR A 45 -19.11 28.95 13.98
N LEU A 46 -19.83 29.71 14.81
CA LEU A 46 -21.27 29.67 14.94
C LEU A 46 -21.94 29.99 13.60
N ILE A 47 -22.72 29.01 13.16
CA ILE A 47 -23.82 29.10 12.22
C ILE A 47 -24.79 30.21 12.65
N ARG A 48 -25.14 31.12 11.72
CA ARG A 48 -26.48 31.72 11.70
C ARG A 48 -27.10 31.58 10.32
N ASN A 49 -28.02 30.63 10.28
CA ASN A 49 -29.00 30.34 9.24
C ASN A 49 -29.61 31.59 8.58
N ARG A 50 -29.84 31.51 7.27
CA ARG A 50 -31.21 31.65 6.74
C ARG A 50 -31.41 30.81 5.48
N ARG A 51 -32.33 29.85 5.65
CA ARG A 51 -32.99 28.99 4.66
C ARG A 51 -33.46 29.75 3.42
N ARG A 52 -33.39 29.10 2.26
CA ARG A 52 -34.55 28.61 1.47
C ARG A 52 -34.07 27.67 0.37
N GLU A 53 -34.44 26.39 0.48
CA GLU A 53 -34.57 25.46 -0.65
C GLU A 53 -35.89 25.77 -1.43
N PRO A 54 -36.29 24.98 -2.43
CA PRO A 54 -35.72 24.92 -3.78
C PRO A 54 -36.83 25.13 -4.84
N VAL A 55 -36.48 25.48 -6.08
CA VAL A 55 -37.45 25.38 -7.19
C VAL A 55 -36.80 24.68 -8.37
N ASN A 56 -37.35 23.51 -8.67
CA ASN A 56 -37.21 22.75 -9.90
C ASN A 56 -37.54 23.61 -11.14
N GLY A 57 -36.83 23.37 -12.25
CA GLY A 57 -37.23 23.81 -13.58
C GLY A 57 -36.09 23.59 -14.57
N VAL A 58 -35.87 22.37 -15.05
CA VAL A 58 -36.26 21.94 -16.41
C VAL A 58 -36.78 23.10 -17.28
N VAL A 59 -35.93 23.58 -18.19
CA VAL A 59 -36.30 24.32 -19.41
C VAL A 59 -35.27 23.85 -20.46
N GLY A 60 -35.59 23.10 -21.52
CA GLY A 60 -36.85 22.99 -22.23
C GLY A 60 -36.97 24.11 -23.27
N PHE A 61 -36.10 24.09 -24.28
CA PHE A 61 -36.20 24.97 -25.45
C PHE A 61 -37.59 24.88 -26.07
N ASN A 62 -38.30 26.01 -26.18
CA ASN A 62 -39.31 26.19 -27.20
C ASN A 62 -39.47 27.66 -27.61
N VAL A 63 -39.31 27.84 -28.91
CA VAL A 63 -39.62 28.99 -29.75
C VAL A 63 -41.12 29.28 -29.70
N LEU A 64 -41.54 30.55 -29.61
CA LEU A 64 -42.81 31.02 -30.20
C LEU A 64 -42.81 32.54 -30.46
N LYS A 65 -43.27 32.86 -31.68
CA LYS A 65 -43.49 34.17 -32.29
C LYS A 65 -44.62 34.97 -31.64
N GLY A 66 -44.55 36.30 -31.80
CA GLY A 66 -45.67 37.12 -32.27
C GLY A 66 -46.30 38.08 -31.26
N GLY A 67 -46.30 39.37 -31.60
CA GLY A 67 -47.05 40.40 -30.86
C GLY A 67 -46.69 41.82 -31.28
N THR A 68 -47.32 42.30 -32.34
CA THR A 68 -47.31 43.68 -32.85
C THR A 68 -48.08 44.63 -31.93
N THR A 69 -47.55 45.84 -31.74
CA THR A 69 -48.36 47.07 -31.59
C THR A 69 -47.60 48.25 -32.20
N ASP A 70 -48.23 48.83 -33.21
CA ASP A 70 -47.88 50.10 -33.85
C ASP A 70 -48.01 51.27 -32.88
N VAL A 71 -47.02 52.16 -32.87
CA VAL A 71 -47.21 53.57 -32.54
C VAL A 71 -46.43 54.40 -33.57
N ILE A 72 -47.18 55.13 -34.38
CA ILE A 72 -46.67 56.07 -35.38
C ILE A 72 -46.31 57.38 -34.66
N HIS A 73 -45.05 57.79 -34.75
CA HIS A 73 -44.66 59.20 -34.64
C HIS A 73 -43.71 59.55 -35.79
N THR A 74 -44.15 60.52 -36.58
CA THR A 74 -43.40 61.20 -37.65
C THR A 74 -42.39 62.18 -37.05
N GLU A 75 -41.12 62.13 -37.49
CA GLU A 75 -40.33 63.29 -37.96
C GLU A 75 -38.85 62.95 -38.31
N THR A 76 -38.49 63.29 -39.55
CA THR A 76 -37.16 63.67 -40.12
C THR A 76 -35.94 62.71 -40.14
N PRO A 77 -35.12 62.72 -41.22
CA PRO A 77 -34.08 61.73 -41.48
C PRO A 77 -32.78 62.10 -40.75
N ASN A 78 -32.64 61.66 -39.50
CA ASN A 78 -31.37 61.72 -38.79
C ASN A 78 -30.60 60.41 -38.99
N LYS A 79 -29.34 60.52 -39.44
CA LYS A 79 -28.38 59.42 -39.58
C LYS A 79 -28.43 58.51 -38.35
N ARG A 80 -28.95 57.29 -38.50
CA ARG A 80 -28.89 56.28 -37.43
C ARG A 80 -27.41 55.97 -37.15
N PRO A 81 -26.94 56.02 -35.89
CA PRO A 81 -25.75 55.28 -35.52
C PRO A 81 -26.03 53.80 -35.78
N LYS A 82 -25.12 53.10 -36.47
CA LYS A 82 -25.20 51.65 -36.62
C LYS A 82 -25.27 51.05 -35.20
N LYS A 83 -26.43 50.51 -34.81
CA LYS A 83 -26.55 49.67 -33.61
C LYS A 83 -25.46 48.61 -33.71
N ALA A 84 -24.64 48.48 -32.68
CA ALA A 84 -23.68 47.39 -32.59
C ALA A 84 -24.45 46.07 -32.78
N PRO A 85 -23.99 45.18 -33.67
CA PRO A 85 -24.65 43.90 -33.90
C PRO A 85 -24.73 43.10 -32.59
N ILE A 86 -25.85 42.40 -32.41
CA ILE A 86 -26.09 41.51 -31.26
C ILE A 86 -24.97 40.45 -31.26
N ILE A 87 -24.49 40.03 -30.08
CA ILE A 87 -23.33 39.13 -29.92
C ILE A 87 -23.39 37.91 -30.86
N GLU A 88 -24.57 37.31 -31.01
CA GLU A 88 -24.84 36.18 -31.92
C GLU A 88 -24.53 36.50 -33.41
N GLU A 89 -24.85 37.72 -33.87
CA GLU A 89 -24.58 38.19 -35.24
C GLU A 89 -23.08 38.46 -35.46
N ARG A 90 -22.37 38.89 -34.41
CA ARG A 90 -20.91 39.01 -34.45
C ARG A 90 -20.24 37.64 -34.53
N ILE A 91 -20.66 36.69 -33.71
CA ILE A 91 -20.15 35.31 -33.74
C ILE A 91 -20.41 34.66 -35.11
N SER A 92 -21.62 34.81 -35.66
CA SER A 92 -21.97 34.27 -36.98
C SER A 92 -21.10 34.85 -38.09
N ARG A 93 -20.80 36.15 -38.05
CA ARG A 93 -19.88 36.79 -39.01
C ARG A 93 -18.44 36.32 -38.85
N LEU A 94 -17.99 36.07 -37.63
CA LEU A 94 -16.66 35.53 -37.34
C LEU A 94 -16.53 34.09 -37.88
N VAL A 95 -17.53 33.23 -37.64
CA VAL A 95 -17.55 31.86 -38.20
C VAL A 95 -17.51 31.89 -39.73
N HIS A 96 -18.31 32.77 -40.35
CA HIS A 96 -18.34 32.92 -41.80
C HIS A 96 -17.02 33.44 -42.38
N SER A 97 -16.37 34.43 -41.73
CA SER A 97 -15.09 34.97 -42.19
C SER A 97 -13.95 33.96 -42.09
N LEU A 98 -14.06 33.01 -41.16
CA LEU A 98 -13.16 31.87 -41.03
C LEU A 98 -13.49 30.72 -41.97
N GLY A 99 -14.56 30.81 -42.78
CA GLY A 99 -14.99 29.73 -43.67
C GLY A 99 -15.36 28.44 -42.94
N LEU A 100 -15.83 28.57 -41.70
CA LEU A 100 -16.25 27.45 -40.86
C LEU A 100 -17.74 27.16 -41.05
N PRO A 101 -18.18 25.90 -40.89
CA PRO A 101 -19.59 25.55 -40.91
C PRO A 101 -20.42 26.28 -39.84
N ASP A 102 -21.69 26.59 -40.14
CA ASP A 102 -22.59 27.31 -39.22
C ASP A 102 -22.77 26.60 -37.85
N HIS A 103 -22.59 25.27 -37.78
CA HIS A 103 -22.69 24.54 -36.52
C HIS A 103 -21.53 24.84 -35.55
N ASP A 104 -20.42 25.42 -36.02
CA ASP A 104 -19.30 25.82 -35.18
C ASP A 104 -19.57 27.11 -34.36
N VAL A 105 -20.68 27.81 -34.61
CA VAL A 105 -21.14 28.92 -33.76
C VAL A 105 -21.20 28.49 -32.30
N SER A 106 -21.65 27.27 -32.03
CA SER A 106 -21.71 26.70 -30.68
C SER A 106 -20.34 26.53 -30.01
N LEU A 107 -19.27 26.31 -30.79
CA LEU A 107 -17.90 26.18 -30.29
C LEU A 107 -17.33 27.54 -29.88
N ILE A 108 -17.63 28.60 -30.63
CA ILE A 108 -17.27 29.96 -30.25
C ILE A 108 -18.00 30.38 -28.96
N ILE A 109 -19.28 30.07 -28.85
CA ILE A 109 -20.06 30.31 -27.63
C ILE A 109 -19.43 29.58 -26.44
N TYR A 110 -19.08 28.30 -26.61
CA TYR A 110 -18.40 27.54 -25.57
C TYR A 110 -17.08 28.19 -25.12
N VAL A 111 -16.28 28.70 -26.06
CA VAL A 111 -15.02 29.40 -25.73
C VAL A 111 -15.29 30.70 -24.99
N LEU A 112 -16.28 31.48 -25.42
CA LEU A 112 -16.68 32.71 -24.71
C LEU A 112 -17.15 32.42 -23.29
N ASP A 113 -17.94 31.36 -23.08
CA ASP A 113 -18.35 30.92 -21.74
C ASP A 113 -17.14 30.58 -20.87
N VAL A 114 -16.12 29.90 -21.43
CA VAL A 114 -14.88 29.58 -20.72
C VAL A 114 -14.08 30.83 -20.35
N LEU A 115 -14.03 31.84 -21.22
CA LEU A 115 -13.30 33.09 -20.96
C LEU A 115 -13.99 33.97 -19.93
N THR A 116 -15.33 33.93 -19.87
CA THR A 116 -16.16 34.82 -19.05
C THR A 116 -16.59 34.21 -17.70
N ASP A 117 -16.54 32.89 -17.52
CA ASP A 117 -16.90 32.24 -16.25
C ASP A 117 -15.73 32.28 -15.24
N ASP A 118 -16.00 32.85 -14.07
CA ASP A 118 -15.02 33.05 -13.00
C ASP A 118 -15.27 32.25 -11.74
N ARG A 119 -16.37 31.51 -11.66
CA ARG A 119 -16.72 30.83 -10.41
C ARG A 119 -15.79 29.65 -10.16
N ASP A 120 -15.72 28.77 -11.14
CA ASP A 120 -15.04 27.48 -11.02
C ASP A 120 -13.78 27.38 -11.89
N LEU A 121 -13.49 28.40 -12.72
CA LEU A 121 -12.38 28.41 -13.69
C LEU A 121 -11.20 29.34 -13.30
N MET A 122 -11.15 29.83 -12.06
CA MET A 122 -10.03 30.64 -11.56
C MET A 122 -8.69 29.93 -11.78
N SER A 123 -7.87 30.47 -12.69
CA SER A 123 -6.54 29.96 -13.02
C SER A 123 -5.52 31.10 -12.91
N ILE A 124 -4.43 30.88 -12.16
CA ILE A 124 -3.39 31.89 -11.92
C ILE A 124 -2.86 32.38 -13.28
N GLY A 125 -3.04 33.67 -13.57
CA GLY A 125 -2.54 34.32 -14.78
C GLY A 125 -3.54 34.49 -15.93
N ALA A 126 -4.79 34.01 -15.81
CA ALA A 126 -5.85 34.35 -16.77
C ALA A 126 -6.62 35.59 -16.30
N GLU A 127 -6.74 36.59 -17.18
CA GLU A 127 -7.60 37.75 -16.92
C GLU A 127 -9.07 37.41 -17.15
N VAL A 128 -9.90 37.80 -16.19
CA VAL A 128 -11.35 37.81 -16.33
C VAL A 128 -11.76 38.92 -17.30
N ARG A 129 -12.64 38.61 -18.25
CA ARG A 129 -13.15 39.58 -19.21
C ARG A 129 -14.64 39.45 -19.35
N ASP A 130 -15.29 40.58 -19.60
CA ASP A 130 -16.67 40.55 -20.06
C ASP A 130 -16.78 39.91 -21.45
N GLU A 131 -17.99 39.50 -21.81
CA GLU A 131 -18.28 38.79 -23.05
C GLU A 131 -17.92 39.58 -24.31
N ILE A 132 -18.06 40.91 -24.27
CA ILE A 132 -17.74 41.80 -25.39
C ILE A 132 -16.22 41.86 -25.58
N SER A 133 -15.48 42.09 -24.50
CA SER A 133 -14.02 42.13 -24.50
C SER A 133 -13.40 40.79 -24.95
N SER A 134 -14.01 39.67 -24.55
CA SER A 134 -13.58 38.33 -24.98
C SER A 134 -13.83 38.10 -26.48
N LEU A 135 -14.97 38.55 -26.99
CA LEU A 135 -15.29 38.44 -28.42
C LEU A 135 -14.40 39.34 -29.30
N GLU A 136 -14.08 40.56 -28.85
CA GLU A 136 -13.14 41.45 -29.55
C GLU A 136 -11.73 40.83 -29.67
N GLN A 137 -11.31 40.09 -28.64
CA GLN A 137 -10.06 39.34 -28.68
C GLN A 137 -10.10 38.21 -29.72
N LEU A 138 -11.19 37.44 -29.78
CA LEU A 138 -11.34 36.39 -30.80
C LEU A 138 -11.39 36.99 -32.22
N GLU A 139 -12.08 38.12 -32.41
CA GLU A 139 -12.16 38.82 -33.70
C GLU A 139 -10.80 39.41 -34.15
N SER A 140 -9.90 39.71 -33.22
CA SER A 140 -8.55 40.25 -33.50
C SER A 140 -7.45 39.19 -33.61
N ALA A 141 -7.76 37.92 -33.27
CA ALA A 141 -6.83 36.82 -33.39
C ALA A 141 -6.48 36.46 -34.85
N LYS A 142 -5.31 35.87 -35.07
CA LYS A 142 -4.94 35.35 -36.39
C LYS A 142 -5.87 34.20 -36.77
N SER A 143 -6.37 34.19 -38.01
CA SER A 143 -7.35 33.19 -38.47
C SER A 143 -6.87 31.74 -38.33
N ASN A 144 -5.57 31.47 -38.51
CA ASN A 144 -5.00 30.13 -38.34
C ASN A 144 -5.05 29.67 -36.88
N ASP A 145 -4.71 30.57 -35.96
CA ASP A 145 -4.71 30.25 -34.54
C ASP A 145 -6.15 30.02 -34.06
N LEU A 146 -7.08 30.86 -34.51
CA LEU A 146 -8.48 30.76 -34.14
C LEU A 146 -9.12 29.46 -34.67
N ARG A 147 -8.76 29.05 -35.90
CA ARG A 147 -9.13 27.74 -36.44
C ARG A 147 -8.52 26.59 -35.61
N GLY A 148 -7.25 26.66 -35.25
CA GLY A 148 -6.59 25.64 -34.42
C GLY A 148 -7.24 25.49 -33.04
N MET A 149 -7.65 26.60 -32.43
CA MET A 149 -8.44 26.60 -31.19
C MET A 149 -9.80 25.92 -31.38
N ILE A 150 -10.55 26.29 -32.42
CA ILE A 150 -11.87 25.70 -32.72
C ILE A 150 -11.73 24.21 -33.00
N ASP A 151 -10.73 23.79 -33.78
CA ASP A 151 -10.48 22.38 -34.08
C ASP A 151 -10.11 21.58 -32.83
N THR A 152 -9.38 22.19 -31.90
CA THR A 152 -9.06 21.60 -30.59
C THR A 152 -10.31 21.41 -29.75
N VAL A 153 -11.11 22.47 -29.58
CA VAL A 153 -12.37 22.42 -28.82
C VAL A 153 -13.34 21.42 -29.44
N ARG A 154 -13.49 21.41 -30.77
CA ARG A 154 -14.34 20.46 -31.49
C ARG A 154 -13.93 19.02 -31.18
N ALA A 155 -12.65 18.69 -31.34
CA ALA A 155 -12.16 17.33 -31.14
C ALA A 155 -12.34 16.85 -29.69
N VAL A 156 -12.06 17.71 -28.70
CA VAL A 156 -12.23 17.37 -27.28
C VAL A 156 -13.70 17.21 -26.91
N LEU A 157 -14.59 18.10 -27.40
CA LEU A 157 -16.02 17.99 -27.13
C LEU A 157 -16.65 16.77 -27.79
N VAL A 158 -16.22 16.38 -28.99
CA VAL A 158 -16.63 15.12 -29.63
C VAL A 158 -16.25 13.93 -28.75
N ALA A 159 -15.00 13.85 -28.28
CA ALA A 159 -14.55 12.78 -27.39
C ALA A 159 -15.35 12.75 -26.07
N LYS A 160 -15.64 13.92 -25.49
CA LYS A 160 -16.49 14.06 -24.30
C LYS A 160 -17.92 13.54 -24.55
N THR A 161 -18.55 13.91 -25.67
CA THR A 161 -19.90 13.47 -26.03
C THR A 161 -19.96 11.95 -26.21
N GLU A 162 -18.95 11.35 -26.83
CA GLU A 162 -18.86 9.89 -26.94
C GLU A 162 -18.72 9.20 -25.58
N ALA A 163 -17.91 9.79 -24.68
CA ALA A 163 -17.78 9.30 -23.31
C ALA A 163 -19.10 9.42 -22.53
N ASP A 164 -19.80 10.55 -22.62
CA ASP A 164 -21.12 10.73 -22.01
C ASP A 164 -22.15 9.72 -22.54
N GLY A 165 -22.14 9.46 -23.86
CA GLY A 165 -22.94 8.41 -24.47
C GLY A 165 -22.69 7.04 -23.86
N ALA A 166 -21.42 6.65 -23.67
CA ALA A 166 -21.07 5.40 -23.01
C ALA A 166 -21.51 5.35 -21.54
N ILE A 167 -21.34 6.45 -20.78
CA ILE A 167 -21.78 6.57 -19.38
C ILE A 167 -23.29 6.41 -19.26
N ASN A 168 -24.05 6.93 -20.22
CA ASN A 168 -25.50 6.80 -20.20
C ASN A 168 -25.97 5.35 -20.32
N GLY A 169 -25.19 4.49 -20.99
CA GLY A 169 -25.41 3.05 -21.10
C GLY A 169 -25.04 2.23 -19.85
N VAL A 170 -24.40 2.81 -18.83
CA VAL A 170 -24.05 2.10 -17.58
C VAL A 170 -25.31 1.83 -16.76
N SER A 171 -25.53 0.57 -16.38
CA SER A 171 -26.75 0.13 -15.67
C SER A 171 -26.70 0.38 -14.17
N GLN A 172 -25.52 0.24 -13.54
CA GLN A 172 -25.34 0.41 -12.10
C GLN A 172 -25.32 1.91 -11.72
N PRO A 173 -26.23 2.41 -10.87
CA PRO A 173 -26.37 3.84 -10.56
C PRO A 173 -25.11 4.47 -9.93
N GLU A 174 -24.50 3.79 -8.96
CA GLU A 174 -23.34 4.29 -8.24
C GLU A 174 -22.11 4.38 -9.14
N LEU A 175 -21.90 3.38 -9.99
CA LEU A 175 -20.83 3.37 -10.99
C LEU A 175 -21.06 4.43 -12.06
N LYS A 176 -22.29 4.57 -12.54
CA LYS A 176 -22.68 5.64 -13.48
C LYS A 176 -22.41 7.03 -12.88
N LYS A 177 -22.78 7.24 -11.62
CA LYS A 177 -22.48 8.48 -10.89
C LYS A 177 -20.97 8.71 -10.82
N SER A 178 -20.19 7.69 -10.47
CA SER A 178 -18.74 7.79 -10.40
C SER A 178 -18.12 8.21 -11.75
N PHE A 179 -18.58 7.65 -12.88
CA PHE A 179 -18.08 8.06 -14.19
C PHE A 179 -18.49 9.49 -14.57
N ARG A 180 -19.70 9.93 -14.17
CA ARG A 180 -20.15 11.32 -14.38
C ARG A 180 -19.29 12.31 -13.60
N ASP A 181 -18.97 12.00 -12.34
CA ASP A 181 -18.11 12.85 -11.51
C ASP A 181 -16.71 13.00 -12.11
N ASP A 182 -16.17 11.93 -12.69
CA ASP A 182 -14.91 11.93 -13.42
C ASP A 182 -14.97 12.74 -14.72
N LEU A 183 -16.00 12.52 -15.55
CA LEU A 183 -16.22 13.28 -16.79
C LEU A 183 -16.28 14.78 -16.52
N ASN A 184 -17.07 15.20 -15.51
CA ASN A 184 -17.23 16.59 -15.12
C ASN A 184 -15.92 17.19 -14.61
N ARG A 185 -15.14 16.43 -13.84
CA ARG A 185 -13.82 16.88 -13.34
C ARG A 185 -12.85 17.13 -14.48
N ARG A 186 -12.79 16.24 -15.48
CA ARG A 186 -11.92 16.38 -16.65
C ARG A 186 -12.37 17.53 -17.54
N GLU A 187 -13.67 17.70 -17.75
CA GLU A 187 -14.20 18.85 -18.46
C GLU A 187 -13.82 20.16 -17.77
N LEU A 188 -13.97 20.25 -16.44
CA LEU A 188 -13.62 21.44 -15.70
C LEU A 188 -12.13 21.78 -15.83
N GLN A 189 -11.26 20.77 -15.78
CA GLN A 189 -9.83 20.95 -15.94
C GLN A 189 -9.48 21.40 -17.37
N PHE A 190 -10.09 20.81 -18.39
CA PHE A 190 -9.94 21.26 -19.78
C PHE A 190 -10.33 22.73 -19.94
N LYS A 191 -11.47 23.15 -19.37
CA LYS A 191 -11.90 24.55 -19.41
C LYS A 191 -10.88 25.50 -18.77
N ARG A 192 -10.32 25.13 -17.60
CA ARG A 192 -9.27 25.92 -16.93
C ARG A 192 -8.02 26.05 -17.79
N GLU A 193 -7.54 24.95 -18.35
CA GLU A 193 -6.34 24.97 -19.18
C GLU A 193 -6.57 25.69 -20.51
N LEU A 194 -7.75 25.56 -21.11
CA LEU A 194 -8.15 26.34 -22.29
C LEU A 194 -8.20 27.84 -21.97
N LYS A 195 -8.78 28.25 -20.83
CA LYS A 195 -8.79 29.66 -20.38
C LYS A 195 -7.37 30.21 -20.24
N LEU A 196 -6.42 29.42 -19.73
CA LEU A 196 -5.01 29.80 -19.64
C LEU A 196 -4.34 29.99 -21.01
N GLN A 197 -4.68 29.18 -22.01
CA GLN A 197 -4.09 29.31 -23.35
C GLN A 197 -4.70 30.47 -24.14
N VAL A 198 -6.00 30.67 -24.03
CA VAL A 198 -6.76 31.61 -24.89
C VAL A 198 -6.97 32.97 -24.23
N GLY A 199 -6.99 33.05 -22.89
CA GLY A 199 -7.23 34.26 -22.12
C GLY A 199 -6.16 35.38 -22.19
N PRO A 200 -4.87 35.12 -22.51
CA PRO A 200 -3.89 36.21 -22.67
C PRO A 200 -4.20 37.14 -23.85
N LEU A 201 -3.99 38.46 -23.66
CA LEU A 201 -4.19 39.52 -24.68
C LEU A 201 -3.52 39.24 -26.03
N SER A 202 -2.35 38.62 -25.98
CA SER A 202 -1.61 38.19 -27.15
C SER A 202 -1.29 36.72 -27.01
N TRP A 203 -1.72 35.93 -27.99
CA TRP A 203 -1.46 34.51 -28.00
C TRP A 203 0.03 34.24 -28.23
N PRO A 204 0.62 33.28 -27.48
CA PRO A 204 2.05 33.02 -27.53
C PRO A 204 2.46 32.42 -28.89
N GLU A 205 3.73 32.55 -29.27
CA GLU A 205 4.24 32.04 -30.56
C GLU A 205 4.06 30.52 -30.73
N ASP A 206 4.04 29.77 -29.62
CA ASP A 206 3.85 28.33 -29.56
C ASP A 206 2.39 27.91 -29.28
N PHE A 207 1.43 28.82 -29.43
CA PHE A 207 0.02 28.61 -29.09
C PHE A 207 -0.57 27.33 -29.70
N LEU A 208 -0.37 27.11 -31.01
CA LEU A 208 -0.88 25.92 -31.69
C LEU A 208 -0.28 24.62 -31.14
N ALA A 209 1.02 24.62 -30.82
CA ALA A 209 1.68 23.45 -30.23
C ALA A 209 1.13 23.13 -28.83
N LYS A 210 0.86 24.16 -28.02
CA LYS A 210 0.21 23.98 -26.71
C LYS A 210 -1.21 23.47 -26.82
N LEU A 211 -1.98 23.96 -27.80
CA LEU A 211 -3.32 23.44 -28.08
C LEU A 211 -3.31 21.99 -28.56
N ASP A 212 -2.33 21.58 -29.38
CA ASP A 212 -2.21 20.19 -29.81
C ASP A 212 -1.90 19.23 -28.64
N LEU A 213 -1.07 19.66 -27.69
CA LEU A 213 -0.81 18.91 -26.46
C LEU A 213 -2.08 18.80 -25.60
N LEU A 214 -2.80 19.91 -25.44
CA LEU A 214 -4.07 19.96 -24.72
C LEU A 214 -5.10 19.03 -25.36
N LYS A 215 -5.27 19.13 -26.68
CA LYS A 215 -6.14 18.28 -27.49
C LYS A 215 -5.85 16.81 -27.25
N LYS A 216 -4.58 16.40 -27.40
CA LYS A 216 -4.17 15.00 -27.23
C LYS A 216 -4.47 14.50 -25.82
N SER A 217 -4.07 15.25 -24.79
CA SER A 217 -4.27 14.85 -23.39
C SER A 217 -5.74 14.61 -23.05
N TYR A 218 -6.63 15.54 -23.42
CA TYR A 218 -8.04 15.43 -23.07
C TYR A 218 -8.82 14.47 -23.97
N MET A 219 -8.41 14.30 -25.23
CA MET A 219 -8.94 13.22 -26.06
C MET A 219 -8.60 11.85 -25.46
N ASP A 220 -7.37 11.65 -25.00
CA ASP A 220 -6.95 10.40 -24.36
C ASP A 220 -7.70 10.17 -23.03
N ASP A 221 -7.88 11.20 -22.21
CA ASP A 221 -8.66 11.13 -20.97
C ASP A 221 -10.13 10.73 -21.22
N PHE A 222 -10.81 11.38 -22.16
CA PHE A 222 -12.21 11.06 -22.48
C PHE A 222 -12.36 9.71 -23.18
N ALA A 223 -11.42 9.33 -24.06
CA ALA A 223 -11.39 8.00 -24.66
C ALA A 223 -11.23 6.89 -23.61
N SER A 224 -10.41 7.13 -22.58
CA SER A 224 -10.25 6.23 -21.43
C SER A 224 -11.57 6.05 -20.68
N ILE A 225 -12.25 7.16 -20.33
CA ILE A 225 -13.57 7.12 -19.65
C ILE A 225 -14.60 6.38 -20.51
N LYS A 226 -14.68 6.67 -21.81
CA LYS A 226 -15.57 5.99 -22.75
C LYS A 226 -15.34 4.48 -22.75
N SER A 227 -14.08 4.06 -22.84
CA SER A 227 -13.71 2.64 -22.85
C SER A 227 -14.10 1.94 -21.55
N GLN A 228 -13.83 2.56 -20.40
CA GLN A 228 -14.22 2.02 -19.10
C GLN A 228 -15.75 1.92 -18.95
N ALA A 229 -16.48 2.98 -19.28
CA ALA A 229 -17.93 3.02 -19.19
C ALA A 229 -18.59 1.99 -20.13
N SER A 230 -18.07 1.82 -21.35
CA SER A 230 -18.57 0.82 -22.30
C SER A 230 -18.43 -0.62 -21.78
N ASN A 231 -17.46 -0.87 -20.90
CA ASN A 231 -17.20 -2.17 -20.30
C ASN A 231 -17.85 -2.35 -18.92
N ALA A 232 -18.50 -1.32 -18.38
CA ALA A 232 -19.03 -1.31 -17.01
C ALA A 232 -20.17 -2.30 -16.73
N ASN A 233 -20.86 -2.75 -17.79
CA ASN A 233 -21.96 -3.71 -17.67
C ASN A 233 -21.48 -5.18 -17.69
N ARG A 234 -20.18 -5.42 -17.85
CA ARG A 234 -19.62 -6.78 -17.74
C ARG A 234 -19.71 -7.27 -16.30
N ASN A 235 -20.05 -8.54 -16.13
CA ASN A 235 -19.95 -9.20 -14.84
C ASN A 235 -18.66 -10.01 -14.75
N ILE A 236 -18.23 -10.34 -13.53
CA ILE A 236 -17.02 -11.14 -13.31
C ILE A 236 -17.17 -12.53 -13.94
N GLU A 237 -18.40 -13.05 -13.99
CA GLU A 237 -18.77 -14.32 -14.61
C GLU A 237 -18.58 -14.33 -16.14
N ASP A 238 -18.57 -13.16 -16.78
CA ASP A 238 -18.39 -13.02 -18.23
C ASP A 238 -16.90 -12.94 -18.62
N LEU A 239 -15.99 -12.91 -17.65
CA LEU A 239 -14.55 -12.82 -17.86
C LEU A 239 -13.92 -14.20 -18.06
N ASP A 240 -12.70 -14.22 -18.60
CA ASP A 240 -11.87 -15.43 -18.66
C ASP A 240 -11.83 -16.12 -17.28
N GLY A 241 -11.85 -17.46 -17.27
CA GLY A 241 -11.95 -18.25 -16.04
C GLY A 241 -10.86 -17.93 -15.02
N THR A 242 -9.65 -17.57 -15.47
CA THR A 242 -8.54 -17.16 -14.60
C THR A 242 -8.78 -15.77 -14.02
N ILE A 243 -9.12 -14.80 -14.88
CA ILE A 243 -9.39 -13.41 -14.46
C ILE A 243 -10.55 -13.40 -13.45
N GLY A 244 -11.66 -14.05 -13.78
CA GLY A 244 -12.84 -14.11 -12.93
C GLY A 244 -12.56 -14.78 -11.58
N LYS A 245 -11.72 -15.83 -11.55
CA LYS A 245 -11.32 -16.49 -10.30
C LYS A 245 -10.50 -15.56 -9.40
N VAL A 246 -9.51 -14.88 -9.97
CA VAL A 246 -8.65 -13.95 -9.22
C VAL A 246 -9.46 -12.77 -8.69
N LEU A 247 -10.35 -12.19 -9.50
CA LEU A 247 -11.20 -11.09 -9.04
C LEU A 247 -12.16 -11.52 -7.92
N ARG A 248 -12.72 -12.73 -7.96
CA ARG A 248 -13.52 -13.27 -6.84
C ARG A 248 -12.70 -13.42 -5.56
N SER A 249 -11.48 -13.93 -5.67
CA SER A 249 -10.57 -14.05 -4.53
C SER A 249 -10.22 -12.69 -3.92
N ILE A 250 -9.91 -11.68 -4.75
CA ILE A 250 -9.68 -10.30 -4.29
C ILE A 250 -10.94 -9.77 -3.60
N ARG A 251 -12.13 -9.91 -4.21
CA ARG A 251 -13.41 -9.50 -3.63
C ARG A 251 -13.61 -10.10 -2.24
N ASP A 252 -13.38 -11.40 -2.11
CA ASP A 252 -13.58 -12.13 -0.86
C ASP A 252 -12.63 -11.66 0.25
N ILE A 253 -11.47 -11.07 -0.09
CA ILE A 253 -10.52 -10.51 0.88
C ILE A 253 -10.91 -9.07 1.26
N VAL A 254 -11.21 -8.22 0.26
CA VAL A 254 -11.42 -6.78 0.51
C VAL A 254 -12.77 -6.46 1.14
N THR A 255 -13.74 -7.36 1.00
CA THR A 255 -15.07 -7.25 1.63
C THR A 255 -15.11 -7.84 3.04
N LYS A 256 -14.07 -8.58 3.47
CA LYS A 256 -13.99 -9.13 4.82
C LYS A 256 -13.52 -8.09 5.84
N PRO A 257 -14.23 -7.90 6.96
CA PRO A 257 -13.89 -6.85 7.92
C PRO A 257 -12.60 -7.09 8.70
N ASN A 258 -12.21 -8.35 8.94
CA ASN A 258 -11.09 -8.66 9.84
C ASN A 258 -9.75 -8.89 9.14
N ASP A 259 -9.74 -9.07 7.81
CA ASP A 259 -8.50 -9.32 7.06
C ASP A 259 -7.69 -8.02 6.93
N GLY A 260 -6.39 -8.04 7.26
CA GLY A 260 -5.54 -6.83 7.22
C GLY A 260 -5.68 -5.87 8.40
N GLY A 261 -6.57 -6.17 9.36
CA GLY A 261 -6.77 -5.39 10.58
C GLY A 261 -8.04 -4.52 10.57
N PRO A 262 -8.55 -4.15 11.76
CA PRO A 262 -9.88 -3.57 11.95
C PRO A 262 -10.04 -2.13 11.46
N ASN A 263 -8.93 -1.42 11.23
CA ASN A 263 -8.94 0.00 10.85
C ASN A 263 -8.92 0.23 9.34
N LEU A 264 -8.86 -0.82 8.53
CA LEU A 264 -8.89 -0.69 7.08
C LEU A 264 -10.32 -0.52 6.57
N PRO A 265 -10.53 0.26 5.49
CA PRO A 265 -11.82 0.34 4.85
C PRO A 265 -12.24 -1.06 4.37
N VAL A 266 -13.41 -1.50 4.82
CA VAL A 266 -14.09 -2.68 4.29
C VAL A 266 -14.82 -2.22 3.03
N LEU A 267 -14.46 -2.78 1.89
CA LEU A 267 -15.15 -2.43 0.65
C LEU A 267 -16.49 -3.16 0.60
N SER A 268 -17.53 -2.47 0.14
CA SER A 268 -18.75 -3.15 -0.30
C SER A 268 -18.52 -3.80 -1.66
N ASP A 269 -19.36 -4.76 -2.04
CA ASP A 269 -19.33 -5.35 -3.39
C ASP A 269 -19.44 -4.28 -4.47
N VAL A 270 -20.25 -3.24 -4.24
CA VAL A 270 -20.40 -2.10 -5.15
C VAL A 270 -19.09 -1.32 -5.27
N SER A 271 -18.40 -1.04 -4.16
CA SER A 271 -17.11 -0.34 -4.20
C SER A 271 -16.03 -1.16 -4.90
N PHE A 272 -16.02 -2.48 -4.72
CA PHE A 272 -15.14 -3.37 -5.45
C PHE A 272 -15.47 -3.41 -6.96
N ASP A 273 -16.75 -3.46 -7.31
CA ASP A 273 -17.22 -3.38 -8.70
C ASP A 273 -16.76 -2.09 -9.39
N ILE A 274 -16.88 -0.97 -8.69
CA ILE A 274 -16.37 0.32 -9.16
C ILE A 274 -14.87 0.25 -9.40
N PHE A 275 -14.10 -0.36 -8.50
CA PHE A 275 -12.66 -0.49 -8.67
C PHE A 275 -12.28 -1.26 -9.95
N TRP A 276 -12.71 -2.52 -10.07
CA TRP A 276 -12.18 -3.38 -11.15
C TRP A 276 -12.69 -2.95 -12.53
N LYS A 277 -13.93 -2.44 -12.63
CA LYS A 277 -14.51 -1.96 -13.90
C LYS A 277 -13.89 -0.67 -14.40
N ARG A 278 -13.21 0.07 -13.53
CA ARG A 278 -12.47 1.29 -13.89
C ARG A 278 -11.02 1.00 -14.31
N LEU A 279 -10.52 -0.21 -14.09
CA LEU A 279 -9.19 -0.57 -14.60
C LEU A 279 -9.25 -0.68 -16.13
N ASN A 280 -8.25 -0.11 -16.80
CA ASN A 280 -8.05 -0.42 -18.21
C ASN A 280 -7.51 -1.86 -18.37
N ALA A 281 -7.51 -2.38 -19.59
CA ALA A 281 -7.10 -3.76 -19.86
C ALA A 281 -5.68 -4.09 -19.38
N HIS A 282 -4.75 -3.14 -19.49
CA HIS A 282 -3.38 -3.31 -19.03
C HIS A 282 -3.31 -3.39 -17.50
N GLN A 283 -3.90 -2.42 -16.80
CA GLN A 283 -3.95 -2.39 -15.33
C GLN A 283 -4.63 -3.64 -14.75
N LEU A 284 -5.74 -4.08 -15.35
CA LEU A 284 -6.42 -5.29 -14.94
C LEU A 284 -5.51 -6.51 -15.10
N SER A 285 -4.80 -6.62 -16.24
CA SER A 285 -3.85 -7.70 -16.48
C SER A 285 -2.72 -7.71 -15.44
N GLU A 286 -2.18 -6.56 -15.06
CA GLU A 286 -1.11 -6.46 -14.06
C GLU A 286 -1.59 -6.92 -12.67
N VAL A 287 -2.76 -6.45 -12.23
CA VAL A 287 -3.33 -6.86 -10.93
C VAL A 287 -3.61 -8.36 -10.91
N VAL A 288 -4.21 -8.88 -11.99
CA VAL A 288 -4.53 -10.30 -12.11
C VAL A 288 -3.27 -11.15 -12.07
N ALA A 289 -2.24 -10.80 -12.85
CA ALA A 289 -0.97 -11.53 -12.87
C ALA A 289 -0.32 -11.57 -11.48
N LEU A 290 -0.24 -10.41 -10.81
CA LEU A 290 0.38 -10.30 -9.50
C LEU A 290 -0.37 -11.12 -8.44
N CYS A 291 -1.70 -11.02 -8.39
CA CYS A 291 -2.51 -11.78 -7.43
C CYS A 291 -2.50 -13.28 -7.74
N HIS A 292 -2.50 -13.66 -9.02
CA HIS A 292 -2.42 -15.06 -9.42
C HIS A 292 -1.10 -15.73 -8.99
N GLU A 293 0.02 -15.01 -9.10
CA GLU A 293 1.31 -15.49 -8.62
C GLU A 293 1.33 -15.63 -7.09
N ILE A 294 0.76 -14.67 -6.35
CA ILE A 294 0.61 -14.77 -4.90
C ILE A 294 -0.25 -15.98 -4.51
N GLU A 295 -1.39 -16.18 -5.16
CA GLU A 295 -2.25 -17.35 -4.94
C GLU A 295 -1.52 -18.66 -5.22
N SER A 296 -0.70 -18.70 -6.27
CA SER A 296 0.10 -19.87 -6.62
C SER A 296 1.12 -20.19 -5.53
N ILE A 297 1.75 -19.18 -4.93
CA ILE A 297 2.65 -19.36 -3.77
C ILE A 297 1.86 -19.89 -2.56
N ILE A 298 0.70 -19.30 -2.26
CA ILE A 298 -0.16 -19.72 -1.14
C ILE A 298 -0.60 -21.18 -1.30
N LEU A 299 -1.02 -21.58 -2.50
CA LEU A 299 -1.47 -22.94 -2.80
C LEU A 299 -0.32 -23.95 -2.82
N GLY A 300 0.89 -23.52 -3.18
CA GLY A 300 2.09 -24.35 -3.16
C GLY A 300 2.72 -24.50 -1.77
N MET A 301 2.45 -23.57 -0.85
CA MET A 301 3.06 -23.53 0.48
C MET A 301 2.88 -24.82 1.30
N PRO A 302 1.71 -25.48 1.34
CA PRO A 302 1.52 -26.72 2.10
C PRO A 302 2.51 -27.85 1.73
N VAL A 303 2.95 -27.91 0.47
CA VAL A 303 3.91 -28.93 0.01
C VAL A 303 5.26 -28.76 0.71
N VAL A 304 5.69 -27.52 0.96
CA VAL A 304 6.96 -27.21 1.62
C VAL A 304 6.80 -27.24 3.14
N VAL A 305 5.67 -26.74 3.67
CA VAL A 305 5.34 -26.78 5.10
C VAL A 305 5.39 -28.20 5.65
N ASN A 306 4.83 -29.17 4.93
CA ASN A 306 4.79 -30.58 5.36
C ASN A 306 6.17 -31.27 5.36
N GLN A 307 7.22 -30.62 4.85
CA GLN A 307 8.58 -31.15 4.84
C GLN A 307 9.39 -30.72 6.07
N VAL A 308 8.91 -29.72 6.83
CA VAL A 308 9.54 -29.29 8.08
C VAL A 308 9.18 -30.28 9.18
N ASN A 309 10.19 -30.93 9.75
CA ASN A 309 10.03 -31.98 10.75
C ASN A 309 9.98 -31.40 12.17
N GLU A 310 10.72 -30.32 12.44
CA GLU A 310 10.80 -29.75 13.78
C GLU A 310 9.54 -28.94 14.11
N LYS A 311 8.82 -29.35 15.17
CA LYS A 311 7.50 -28.80 15.49
C LYS A 311 7.56 -27.34 15.91
N ILE A 312 8.61 -26.95 16.62
CA ILE A 312 8.80 -25.56 17.08
C ILE A 312 9.03 -24.65 15.86
N SER A 313 9.98 -25.04 15.00
CA SER A 313 10.27 -24.34 13.74
C SER A 313 9.03 -24.22 12.86
N LEU A 314 8.27 -25.30 12.69
CA LEU A 314 7.02 -25.32 11.94
C LEU A 314 6.00 -24.30 12.48
N LYS A 315 5.83 -24.23 13.81
CA LYS A 315 4.90 -23.28 14.45
C LYS A 315 5.31 -21.82 14.18
N GLU A 316 6.60 -21.51 14.31
CA GLU A 316 7.14 -20.17 14.10
C GLU A 316 7.03 -19.74 12.63
N LEU A 317 7.40 -20.62 11.70
CA LEU A 317 7.32 -20.38 10.26
C LEU A 317 5.87 -20.21 9.78
N ASN A 318 4.93 -20.99 10.33
CA ASN A 318 3.51 -20.78 10.06
C ASN A 318 3.03 -19.41 10.55
N GLY A 319 3.53 -18.93 11.70
CA GLY A 319 3.27 -17.57 12.17
C GLY A 319 3.74 -16.48 11.20
N LEU A 320 4.91 -16.66 10.57
CA LEU A 320 5.39 -15.74 9.52
C LEU A 320 4.51 -15.77 8.28
N PHE A 321 4.16 -16.96 7.81
CA PHE A 321 3.30 -17.13 6.64
C PHE A 321 1.91 -16.53 6.87
N ASP A 322 1.30 -16.82 8.03
CA ASP A 322 -0.01 -16.31 8.41
C ASP A 322 -0.01 -14.78 8.53
N ARG A 323 1.07 -14.18 9.02
CA ARG A 323 1.21 -12.70 9.03
C ARG A 323 1.19 -12.12 7.62
N VAL A 324 1.97 -12.68 6.69
CA VAL A 324 1.98 -12.18 5.31
C VAL A 324 0.60 -12.39 4.65
N ARG A 325 -0.01 -13.56 4.87
CA ARG A 325 -1.27 -13.98 4.26
C ARG A 325 -2.50 -13.25 4.79
N ASN A 326 -2.62 -13.09 6.10
CA ASN A 326 -3.84 -12.62 6.74
C ASN A 326 -3.76 -11.12 7.10
N GLU A 327 -2.55 -10.53 7.12
CA GLU A 327 -2.36 -9.11 7.40
C GLU A 327 -1.87 -8.35 6.16
N LEU A 328 -0.64 -8.61 5.72
CA LEU A 328 0.05 -7.74 4.75
C LEU A 328 -0.59 -7.77 3.36
N TYR A 329 -0.93 -8.96 2.86
CA TYR A 329 -1.55 -9.11 1.55
C TYR A 329 -2.95 -8.47 1.49
N PRO A 330 -3.86 -8.72 2.47
CA PRO A 330 -5.12 -8.00 2.55
C PRO A 330 -4.98 -6.48 2.71
N ILE A 331 -3.99 -5.99 3.47
CA ILE A 331 -3.69 -4.55 3.56
C ILE A 331 -3.42 -3.97 2.16
N GLY A 332 -2.51 -4.60 1.40
CA GLY A 332 -2.16 -4.15 0.04
C GLY A 332 -3.37 -4.13 -0.89
N LEU A 333 -4.19 -5.20 -0.88
CA LEU A 333 -5.39 -5.29 -1.69
C LEU A 333 -6.44 -4.24 -1.31
N LYS A 334 -6.73 -4.06 -0.02
CA LYS A 334 -7.71 -3.06 0.44
C LYS A 334 -7.29 -1.65 0.08
N LYS A 335 -6.01 -1.31 0.26
CA LYS A 335 -5.47 -0.01 -0.15
C LYS A 335 -5.59 0.22 -1.65
N LEU A 336 -5.16 -0.75 -2.47
CA LEU A 336 -5.28 -0.68 -3.93
C LEU A 336 -6.73 -0.49 -4.38
N CYS A 337 -7.66 -1.30 -3.86
CA CYS A 337 -9.06 -1.25 -4.26
C CYS A 337 -9.77 0.01 -3.77
N SER A 338 -9.39 0.53 -2.59
CA SER A 338 -9.99 1.74 -2.02
C SER A 338 -9.47 3.04 -2.67
N ASN A 339 -8.33 3.00 -3.37
CA ASN A 339 -7.64 4.19 -3.84
C ASN A 339 -6.99 4.00 -5.22
N PHE A 340 -7.83 3.71 -6.23
CA PHE A 340 -7.38 3.46 -7.61
C PHE A 340 -6.69 4.67 -8.27
N ILE A 341 -6.89 5.90 -7.76
CA ILE A 341 -6.23 7.10 -8.30
C ILE A 341 -4.70 6.98 -8.17
N ASN A 342 -4.22 6.33 -7.11
CA ASN A 342 -2.79 6.06 -6.88
C ASN A 342 -2.45 4.60 -7.22
N PHE A 343 -3.01 4.08 -8.31
CA PHE A 343 -2.88 2.68 -8.74
C PHE A 343 -1.43 2.19 -8.70
N GLU A 344 -0.49 2.90 -9.32
CA GLU A 344 0.92 2.47 -9.39
C GLU A 344 1.58 2.34 -8.02
N TYR A 345 1.31 3.29 -7.11
CA TYR A 345 1.85 3.26 -5.76
C TYR A 345 1.37 2.03 -4.99
N TYR A 346 0.06 1.78 -4.98
CA TYR A 346 -0.51 0.65 -4.25
C TYR A 346 -0.29 -0.70 -4.95
N LYS A 347 -0.12 -0.73 -6.27
CA LYS A 347 0.35 -1.91 -7.01
C LYS A 347 1.76 -2.31 -6.53
N ASN A 348 2.64 -1.33 -6.32
CA ASN A 348 3.98 -1.59 -5.79
C ASN A 348 3.95 -2.11 -4.34
N GLU A 349 3.10 -1.56 -3.46
CA GLU A 349 2.90 -2.13 -2.11
C GLU A 349 2.40 -3.60 -2.18
N LEU A 350 1.53 -3.93 -3.14
CA LEU A 350 1.07 -5.30 -3.35
C LEU A 350 2.21 -6.20 -3.86
N ALA A 351 3.09 -5.68 -4.72
CA ALA A 351 4.28 -6.39 -5.20
C ALA A 351 5.28 -6.65 -4.06
N GLU A 352 5.42 -5.74 -3.10
CA GLU A 352 6.19 -6.00 -1.87
C GLU A 352 5.61 -7.17 -1.06
N SER A 353 4.29 -7.33 -1.03
CA SER A 353 3.65 -8.48 -0.37
C SER A 353 4.02 -9.80 -1.08
N LYS A 354 4.07 -9.81 -2.41
CA LYS A 354 4.60 -10.95 -3.18
C LYS A 354 6.07 -11.24 -2.84
N ALA A 355 6.91 -10.20 -2.76
CA ALA A 355 8.31 -10.37 -2.37
C ALA A 355 8.44 -11.00 -0.97
N LYS A 356 7.59 -10.59 -0.02
CA LYS A 356 7.54 -11.18 1.34
C LYS A 356 7.09 -12.65 1.31
N PHE A 357 6.09 -13.01 0.52
CA PHE A 357 5.71 -14.42 0.33
C PHE A 357 6.86 -15.28 -0.21
N ASN A 358 7.57 -14.78 -1.22
CA ASN A 358 8.76 -15.45 -1.75
C ASN A 358 9.87 -15.57 -0.70
N GLY A 359 10.09 -14.53 0.11
CA GLY A 359 11.01 -14.57 1.24
C GLY A 359 10.67 -15.69 2.22
N VAL A 360 9.40 -15.77 2.66
CA VAL A 360 8.93 -16.84 3.55
C VAL A 360 9.11 -18.23 2.91
N LEU A 361 8.74 -18.39 1.64
CA LEU A 361 8.93 -19.65 0.91
C LEU A 361 10.40 -20.09 0.88
N ASN A 362 11.32 -19.15 0.67
CA ASN A 362 12.75 -19.42 0.66
C ASN A 362 13.25 -19.81 2.05
N ILE A 363 12.75 -19.19 3.12
CA ILE A 363 13.06 -19.58 4.50
C ILE A 363 12.62 -21.03 4.75
N PHE A 364 11.38 -21.40 4.40
CA PHE A 364 10.90 -22.77 4.52
C PHE A 364 11.81 -23.78 3.80
N LYS A 365 12.17 -23.50 2.53
CA LYS A 365 13.06 -24.38 1.75
C LYS A 365 14.45 -24.52 2.38
N ALA A 366 15.00 -23.42 2.90
CA ALA A 366 16.28 -23.44 3.58
C ALA A 366 16.20 -24.25 4.88
N VAL A 367 15.16 -24.08 5.70
CA VAL A 367 14.96 -24.88 6.91
C VAL A 367 14.88 -26.38 6.59
N VAL A 368 14.11 -26.78 5.58
CA VAL A 368 14.04 -28.19 5.13
C VAL A 368 15.41 -28.73 4.69
N SER A 369 16.18 -27.91 3.97
CA SER A 369 17.57 -28.25 3.59
C SER A 369 18.44 -28.43 4.83
N GLY A 370 18.35 -27.52 5.80
CA GLY A 370 19.07 -27.58 7.07
C GLY A 370 18.76 -28.82 7.90
N GLU A 371 17.48 -29.18 8.04
CA GLU A 371 17.06 -30.41 8.72
C GLU A 371 17.54 -31.68 8.00
N THR A 372 17.65 -31.63 6.68
CA THR A 372 18.19 -32.74 5.87
C THR A 372 19.69 -32.89 6.12
N ILE A 373 20.44 -31.79 6.05
CA ILE A 373 21.87 -31.75 6.39
C ILE A 373 22.10 -32.24 7.81
N TYR A 374 21.32 -31.77 8.78
CA TYR A 374 21.42 -32.17 10.18
C TYR A 374 21.25 -33.69 10.37
N ARG A 375 20.31 -34.31 9.63
CA ARG A 375 20.09 -35.78 9.68
C ARG A 375 21.25 -36.59 9.11
N GLU A 376 22.02 -36.04 8.18
CA GLU A 376 23.20 -36.69 7.60
C GLU A 376 24.45 -36.60 8.49
N LEU A 377 24.41 -35.79 9.55
CA LEU A 377 25.53 -35.62 10.47
C LEU A 377 25.68 -36.83 11.42
N ARG A 378 26.94 -37.06 11.82
CA ARG A 378 27.28 -38.03 12.88
C ARG A 378 26.80 -37.51 14.24
N ASP A 379 26.60 -38.40 15.19
CA ASP A 379 26.07 -38.08 16.52
C ASP A 379 26.86 -36.98 17.25
N ASP A 380 28.19 -37.04 17.24
CA ASP A 380 29.02 -36.03 17.89
C ASP A 380 28.89 -34.65 17.23
N ASP A 381 28.74 -34.63 15.91
CA ASP A 381 28.56 -33.41 15.14
C ASP A 381 27.16 -32.82 15.41
N ARG A 382 26.13 -33.67 15.49
CA ARG A 382 24.76 -33.25 15.87
C ARG A 382 24.71 -32.67 17.28
N ARG A 383 25.39 -33.29 18.25
CA ARG A 383 25.46 -32.77 19.63
C ARG A 383 26.09 -31.39 19.69
N LEU A 384 27.20 -31.16 18.98
CA LEU A 384 27.81 -29.83 18.92
C LEU A 384 26.86 -28.80 18.31
N ILE A 385 26.09 -29.19 17.30
CA ILE A 385 25.08 -28.33 16.68
C ILE A 385 23.93 -28.02 17.66
N ASP A 386 23.44 -29.02 18.38
CA ASP A 386 22.40 -28.84 19.39
C ASP A 386 22.91 -27.95 20.52
N ASP A 387 24.16 -28.14 20.98
CA ASP A 387 24.81 -27.29 21.97
C ASP A 387 24.91 -25.84 21.49
N VAL A 388 25.30 -25.59 20.23
CA VAL A 388 25.34 -24.24 19.65
C VAL A 388 23.94 -23.63 19.58
N ARG A 389 22.98 -24.38 19.03
CA ARG A 389 21.58 -23.97 18.85
C ARG A 389 20.94 -23.60 20.19
N ASP A 390 21.00 -24.50 21.16
CA ASP A 390 20.45 -24.29 22.50
C ASP A 390 21.15 -23.12 23.18
N PHE A 391 22.46 -22.98 23.02
CA PHE A 391 23.22 -21.89 23.63
C PHE A 391 22.83 -20.51 23.07
N ILE A 392 22.63 -20.37 21.76
CA ILE A 392 22.28 -19.09 21.15
C ILE A 392 20.78 -18.78 21.23
N VAL A 393 19.91 -19.79 21.25
CA VAL A 393 18.44 -19.63 21.36
C VAL A 393 17.99 -19.46 22.82
N ASN A 394 18.85 -19.73 23.81
CA ASN A 394 18.48 -19.68 25.23
C ASN A 394 17.95 -18.31 25.69
N VAL A 395 16.65 -18.28 25.99
CA VAL A 395 15.89 -17.09 26.45
C VAL A 395 16.28 -16.66 27.86
N LYS A 396 16.97 -17.50 28.65
CA LYS A 396 17.38 -17.18 30.03
C LYS A 396 18.26 -15.92 30.11
N TYR A 397 18.95 -15.60 29.02
CA TYR A 397 19.71 -14.36 28.87
C TYR A 397 18.93 -13.43 27.96
N ASP A 398 17.80 -12.95 28.47
CA ASP A 398 17.02 -11.88 27.86
C ASP A 398 17.86 -10.60 27.82
N VAL A 399 18.71 -10.50 26.82
CA VAL A 399 19.34 -9.24 26.46
C VAL A 399 18.34 -8.51 25.55
N TYR A 400 17.20 -8.11 26.13
CA TYR A 400 16.02 -7.59 25.43
C TYR A 400 16.20 -6.20 24.79
N ASP A 401 17.31 -5.52 25.03
CA ASP A 401 17.50 -4.10 24.65
C ASP A 401 18.41 -3.88 23.44
N ASP A 402 18.76 -4.92 22.68
CA ASP A 402 19.60 -4.76 21.48
C ASP A 402 18.84 -5.16 20.20
N PRO A 403 18.40 -4.19 19.38
CA PRO A 403 17.69 -4.46 18.12
C PRO A 403 18.54 -5.19 17.07
N ASP A 404 19.86 -5.33 17.29
CA ASP A 404 20.80 -6.02 16.39
C ASP A 404 20.95 -7.54 16.69
N LYS A 405 20.00 -8.16 17.40
CA LYS A 405 20.10 -9.58 17.82
C LYS A 405 19.24 -10.55 17.00
N PRO A 406 19.82 -11.48 16.21
CA PRO A 406 19.12 -12.12 15.09
C PRO A 406 18.62 -13.55 15.31
N PHE A 407 18.82 -14.13 16.51
CA PHE A 407 18.27 -15.43 16.89
C PHE A 407 17.12 -15.28 17.87
N LYS A 408 15.93 -15.06 17.34
CA LYS A 408 14.66 -14.97 18.07
C LYS A 408 13.84 -16.25 17.97
N PHE A 409 14.10 -17.07 16.94
CA PHE A 409 13.30 -18.23 16.59
C PHE A 409 14.18 -19.47 16.40
N HIS A 410 13.63 -20.64 16.72
CA HIS A 410 14.34 -21.91 16.62
C HIS A 410 14.69 -22.25 15.17
N TYR A 411 13.81 -21.90 14.22
CA TYR A 411 14.05 -22.18 12.80
C TYR A 411 15.27 -21.43 12.22
N GLU A 412 15.72 -20.33 12.83
CA GLU A 412 16.78 -19.48 12.26
C GLU A 412 18.12 -20.20 12.19
N TYR A 413 18.38 -21.14 13.10
CA TYR A 413 19.57 -21.97 13.02
C TYR A 413 19.48 -22.99 11.88
N ASP A 414 18.37 -23.72 11.75
CA ASP A 414 18.15 -24.65 10.64
C ASP A 414 18.15 -23.93 9.28
N PHE A 415 17.62 -22.71 9.23
CA PHE A 415 17.73 -21.84 8.07
C PHE A 415 19.18 -21.59 7.68
N LEU A 416 20.04 -21.20 8.63
CA LEU A 416 21.46 -20.99 8.37
C LEU A 416 22.16 -22.27 7.91
N LEU A 417 21.84 -23.41 8.55
CA LEU A 417 22.36 -24.72 8.13
C LEU A 417 22.05 -24.98 6.65
N GLY A 418 20.80 -24.74 6.25
CA GLY A 418 20.35 -24.94 4.88
C GLY A 418 20.92 -23.93 3.89
N PHE A 419 21.13 -22.68 4.32
CA PHE A 419 21.70 -21.61 3.50
C PHE A 419 23.19 -21.85 3.21
N TYR A 420 23.98 -22.17 4.24
CA TYR A 420 25.42 -22.39 4.11
C TYR A 420 25.79 -23.75 3.49
N GLY A 421 24.91 -24.74 3.62
CA GLY A 421 25.10 -26.07 3.06
C GLY A 421 26.12 -26.91 3.82
N LEU A 422 26.18 -28.20 3.46
CA LEU A 422 26.95 -29.21 4.20
C LEU A 422 28.44 -28.86 4.32
N GLU A 423 29.10 -28.36 3.28
CA GLU A 423 30.56 -28.10 3.30
C GLU A 423 30.98 -26.98 4.25
N VAL A 424 30.20 -25.89 4.31
CA VAL A 424 30.45 -24.83 5.29
C VAL A 424 30.11 -25.33 6.69
N MET A 425 29.09 -26.17 6.84
CA MET A 425 28.83 -26.87 8.10
C MET A 425 29.98 -27.75 8.54
N LYS A 426 30.65 -28.45 7.61
CA LYS A 426 31.85 -29.21 7.94
C LYS A 426 32.96 -28.33 8.51
N LYS A 427 33.02 -27.06 8.09
CA LYS A 427 33.93 -26.03 8.63
C LYS A 427 33.43 -25.42 9.94
N LEU A 428 32.12 -25.27 10.19
CA LEU A 428 31.65 -24.88 11.54
C LEU A 428 32.15 -25.86 12.59
N ARG A 429 32.15 -27.16 12.26
CA ARG A 429 32.71 -28.23 13.10
C ARG A 429 34.23 -28.15 13.33
N THR A 430 34.88 -27.02 13.03
CA THR A 430 36.29 -26.78 13.39
C THR A 430 36.53 -27.07 14.87
N ASP A 431 37.77 -27.44 15.18
CA ASP A 431 38.25 -27.60 16.54
C ASP A 431 37.94 -26.37 17.41
N ALA A 432 37.80 -25.18 16.82
CA ALA A 432 37.49 -23.93 17.52
C ALA A 432 36.11 -23.88 18.23
N LEU A 433 35.02 -24.39 17.62
CA LEU A 433 33.72 -24.45 18.31
C LEU A 433 33.75 -25.49 19.42
N ARG A 434 34.35 -26.64 19.15
CA ARG A 434 34.51 -27.70 20.14
C ARG A 434 35.33 -27.20 21.33
N GLU A 435 36.45 -26.54 21.05
CA GLU A 435 37.32 -25.91 22.04
C GLU A 435 36.56 -24.89 22.90
N PHE A 436 35.73 -24.04 22.30
CA PHE A 436 34.90 -23.09 23.05
C PHE A 436 34.00 -23.80 24.08
N PHE A 437 33.23 -24.80 23.65
CA PHE A 437 32.33 -25.53 24.55
C PHE A 437 33.09 -26.37 25.58
N ASP A 438 34.22 -26.96 25.20
CA ASP A 438 35.09 -27.72 26.09
C ASP A 438 35.70 -26.83 27.18
N VAL A 439 36.25 -25.67 26.81
CA VAL A 439 36.83 -24.70 27.75
C VAL A 439 35.77 -24.18 28.72
N ARG A 440 34.58 -23.82 28.21
CA ARG A 440 33.45 -23.41 29.05
C ARG A 440 33.07 -24.49 30.05
N LYS A 441 32.90 -25.73 29.58
CA LYS A 441 32.56 -26.88 30.42
C LYS A 441 33.63 -27.17 31.47
N GLN A 442 34.91 -27.10 31.09
CA GLN A 442 36.04 -27.28 32.01
C GLN A 442 36.07 -26.19 33.08
N ALA A 443 35.81 -24.93 32.73
CA ALA A 443 35.70 -23.84 33.70
C ALA A 443 34.55 -24.09 34.70
N GLN A 444 33.37 -24.50 34.22
CA GLN A 444 32.23 -24.83 35.07
C GLN A 444 32.53 -25.99 36.05
N ILE A 445 33.15 -27.07 35.56
CA ILE A 445 33.56 -28.21 36.40
C ILE A 445 34.60 -27.78 37.43
N ALA A 446 35.59 -26.99 37.03
CA ALA A 446 36.65 -26.52 37.92
C ALA A 446 36.06 -25.67 39.06
N VAL A 447 35.18 -24.72 38.75
CA VAL A 447 34.48 -23.89 39.74
C VAL A 447 33.63 -24.73 40.68
N ALA A 448 32.86 -25.70 40.17
CA ALA A 448 32.04 -26.59 40.99
C ALA A 448 32.89 -27.46 41.96
N SER A 449 34.16 -27.70 41.63
CA SER A 449 35.10 -28.50 42.42
C SER A 449 35.83 -27.68 43.50
N VAL A 450 35.68 -26.35 43.53
CA VAL A 450 36.30 -25.48 44.54
C VAL A 450 35.65 -25.73 45.90
N SER A 451 36.48 -26.09 46.89
CA SER A 451 36.01 -26.37 48.26
C SER A 451 35.74 -25.10 49.08
N ASP A 452 36.46 -24.01 48.80
CA ASP A 452 36.26 -22.72 49.43
C ASP A 452 34.96 -22.08 48.93
N SER A 453 34.01 -21.87 49.84
CA SER A 453 32.67 -21.37 49.48
C SER A 453 32.68 -19.92 48.98
N GLU A 454 33.54 -19.06 49.50
CA GLU A 454 33.61 -17.64 49.11
C GLU A 454 34.25 -17.51 47.73
N LYS A 455 35.37 -18.21 47.52
CA LYS A 455 36.03 -18.30 46.22
C LYS A 455 35.11 -18.90 45.16
N ARG A 456 34.41 -19.99 45.50
CA ARG A 456 33.43 -20.62 44.58
C ARG A 456 32.32 -19.65 44.20
N GLN A 457 31.69 -18.97 45.16
CA GLN A 457 30.62 -18.00 44.86
C GLN A 457 31.11 -16.86 43.96
N LYS A 458 32.32 -16.33 44.20
CA LYS A 458 32.92 -15.29 43.35
C LYS A 458 33.12 -15.77 41.91
N LEU A 459 33.61 -17.00 41.73
CA LEU A 459 33.83 -17.58 40.40
C LEU A 459 32.52 -17.95 39.70
N GLU A 460 31.52 -18.45 40.44
CA GLU A 460 30.16 -18.67 39.92
C GLU A 460 29.51 -17.36 39.45
N GLY A 461 29.70 -16.26 40.19
CA GLY A 461 29.28 -14.92 39.77
C GLY A 461 29.92 -14.49 38.46
N ARG A 462 31.25 -14.64 38.33
CA ARG A 462 31.98 -14.34 37.08
C ARG A 462 31.53 -15.19 35.91
N LEU A 463 31.31 -16.50 36.11
CA LEU A 463 30.74 -17.36 35.08
C LEU A 463 29.37 -16.83 34.63
N LYS A 464 28.49 -16.51 35.58
CA LYS A 464 27.15 -15.98 35.29
C LYS A 464 27.20 -14.66 34.51
N ASP A 465 28.12 -13.76 34.84
CA ASP A 465 28.31 -12.46 34.16
C ASP A 465 29.00 -12.58 32.79
N LEU A 466 29.65 -13.71 32.52
CA LEU A 466 30.30 -14.00 31.25
C LEU A 466 29.33 -14.64 30.24
N GLU A 467 28.32 -15.39 30.70
CA GLU A 467 27.37 -16.10 29.84
C GLU A 467 26.67 -15.20 28.80
N PRO A 468 26.12 -14.00 29.13
CA PRO A 468 25.50 -13.13 28.11
C PRO A 468 26.49 -12.66 27.04
N ARG A 469 27.75 -12.40 27.42
CA ARG A 469 28.82 -12.02 26.49
C ARG A 469 29.21 -13.19 25.58
N ALA A 470 29.26 -14.39 26.14
CA ALA A 470 29.54 -15.62 25.41
C ALA A 470 28.44 -15.96 24.39
N VAL A 471 27.17 -15.81 24.76
CA VAL A 471 26.03 -15.96 23.83
C VAL A 471 26.10 -14.93 22.71
N SER A 472 26.34 -13.66 23.03
CA SER A 472 26.49 -12.57 22.03
C SER A 472 27.63 -12.84 21.05
N PHE A 473 28.77 -13.28 21.56
CA PHE A 473 29.92 -13.68 20.74
C PHE A 473 29.57 -14.83 19.79
N MET A 474 28.93 -15.90 20.30
CA MET A 474 28.57 -17.06 19.50
C MET A 474 27.55 -16.72 18.41
N ARG A 475 26.55 -15.87 18.71
CA ARG A 475 25.59 -15.37 17.72
C ARG A 475 26.30 -14.67 16.55
N LYS A 476 27.17 -13.71 16.85
CA LYS A 476 27.99 -13.00 15.85
C LYS A 476 28.87 -13.96 15.03
N ALA A 477 29.46 -14.96 15.67
CA ALA A 477 30.28 -15.96 14.98
C ALA A 477 29.45 -16.78 13.99
N VAL A 478 28.22 -17.17 14.34
CA VAL A 478 27.33 -17.93 13.45
C VAL A 478 26.67 -17.03 12.38
N GLU A 479 26.59 -15.72 12.60
CA GLU A 479 26.04 -14.77 11.62
C GLU A 479 27.01 -14.34 10.52
N ARG A 480 28.32 -14.36 10.78
CA ARG A 480 29.36 -13.88 9.86
C ARG A 480 29.22 -14.51 8.47
N GLY A 481 28.96 -13.67 7.47
CA GLY A 481 28.82 -14.07 6.07
C GLY A 481 27.38 -14.39 5.63
N SER A 482 26.38 -14.25 6.50
CA SER A 482 24.96 -14.37 6.14
C SER A 482 24.43 -13.05 5.59
N THR A 483 23.95 -13.05 4.34
CA THR A 483 23.21 -11.91 3.78
C THR A 483 21.82 -11.75 4.41
N TYR A 484 21.35 -12.72 5.20
CA TYR A 484 20.05 -12.66 5.88
C TYR A 484 20.12 -11.82 7.16
N PHE A 485 21.30 -11.66 7.76
CA PHE A 485 21.50 -10.92 9.01
C PHE A 485 22.30 -9.61 8.84
N ASP A 486 22.52 -9.19 7.59
CA ASP A 486 23.04 -7.86 7.22
C ASP A 486 24.28 -7.38 7.98
N SER A 487 25.22 -8.29 8.30
CA SER A 487 26.54 -7.89 8.79
C SER A 487 27.45 -7.51 7.62
N LEU A 488 27.80 -6.22 7.54
CA LEU A 488 28.69 -5.57 6.56
C LEU A 488 30.12 -6.16 6.45
N GLU A 489 30.46 -7.22 7.18
CA GLU A 489 31.78 -7.83 7.15
C GLU A 489 31.82 -9.03 6.20
N ASN A 490 32.21 -8.72 4.96
CA ASN A 490 32.40 -9.66 3.85
C ASN A 490 33.65 -10.53 4.07
N THR A 491 33.67 -11.33 5.14
CA THR A 491 34.69 -12.34 5.39
C THR A 491 34.07 -13.72 5.17
N ASN A 492 34.57 -14.45 4.17
CA ASN A 492 34.11 -15.78 3.75
C ASN A 492 34.32 -16.90 4.79
N ASN A 493 34.58 -16.57 6.05
CA ASN A 493 34.82 -17.53 7.11
C ASN A 493 33.91 -17.19 8.30
N MET A 494 32.84 -17.96 8.48
CA MET A 494 31.98 -17.89 9.67
C MET A 494 32.79 -17.95 10.97
N ILE A 495 33.94 -18.64 10.99
CA ILE A 495 34.69 -18.88 12.21
C ILE A 495 36.16 -18.49 12.02
N ALA A 496 36.47 -17.22 12.27
CA ALA A 496 37.83 -16.81 12.58
C ALA A 496 38.19 -17.33 13.99
N ASN A 497 39.47 -17.65 14.18
CA ASN A 497 40.08 -18.30 15.34
C ASN A 497 39.50 -17.88 16.72
N ILE A 498 38.49 -18.61 17.20
CA ILE A 498 37.74 -18.34 18.45
C ILE A 498 38.65 -18.38 19.69
N SER A 499 39.76 -19.12 19.63
CA SER A 499 40.70 -19.30 20.75
C SER A 499 41.35 -18.00 21.25
N ASN A 500 41.40 -16.95 20.43
CA ASN A 500 41.98 -15.66 20.78
C ASN A 500 40.98 -14.64 21.36
N GLU A 501 39.71 -15.00 21.45
CA GLU A 501 38.64 -14.11 21.86
C GLU A 501 38.61 -13.91 23.38
N ASP A 502 38.30 -12.69 23.82
CA ASP A 502 38.36 -12.30 25.24
C ASP A 502 37.46 -13.17 26.12
N VAL A 503 36.34 -13.65 25.58
CA VAL A 503 35.43 -14.57 26.26
C VAL A 503 36.11 -15.92 26.55
N VAL A 504 36.85 -16.48 25.59
CA VAL A 504 37.55 -17.77 25.77
C VAL A 504 38.68 -17.61 26.76
N LYS A 505 39.44 -16.52 26.66
CA LYS A 505 40.50 -16.18 27.62
C LYS A 505 39.97 -16.06 29.04
N GLU A 506 38.80 -15.45 29.22
CA GLU A 506 38.18 -15.31 30.55
C GLU A 506 37.72 -16.67 31.11
N PHE A 507 37.15 -17.56 30.28
CA PHE A 507 36.86 -18.93 30.74
C PHE A 507 38.12 -19.69 31.16
N LEU A 508 39.22 -19.55 30.41
CA LEU A 508 40.52 -20.15 30.77
C LEU A 508 41.09 -19.56 32.06
N ALA A 509 40.95 -18.25 32.27
CA ALA A 509 41.36 -17.58 33.50
C ALA A 509 40.56 -18.09 34.71
N ILE A 510 39.24 -18.19 34.58
CA ILE A 510 38.35 -18.74 35.62
C ILE A 510 38.74 -20.20 35.94
N LYS A 511 38.96 -21.03 34.92
CA LYS A 511 39.40 -22.42 35.08
C LYS A 511 40.72 -22.51 35.85
N THR A 512 41.70 -21.67 35.50
CA THR A 512 43.03 -21.66 36.12
C THR A 512 42.94 -21.20 37.58
N GLU A 513 42.20 -20.12 37.86
CA GLU A 513 42.00 -19.62 39.21
C GLU A 513 41.23 -20.61 40.10
N ALA A 514 40.26 -21.34 39.54
CA ALA A 514 39.55 -22.41 40.25
C ALA A 514 40.44 -23.60 40.61
N ALA A 515 41.41 -23.94 39.73
CA ALA A 515 42.36 -25.01 39.95
C ALA A 515 43.47 -24.64 40.95
N ASP A 516 43.76 -23.34 41.11
CA ASP A 516 44.69 -22.85 42.12
C ASP A 516 44.12 -23.09 43.52
N LYS A 517 44.71 -24.07 44.21
CA LYS A 517 44.55 -24.27 45.65
C LYS A 517 45.31 -23.13 46.32
N GLY A 518 44.62 -22.02 46.61
CA GLY A 518 45.22 -20.92 47.36
C GLY A 518 45.93 -21.49 48.60
N TYR A 519 47.22 -21.19 48.72
CA TYR A 519 48.00 -21.46 49.92
C TYR A 519 47.62 -20.51 51.03
#